data_AF-A0A1F4T485-F1
#
_entry.id   AF-A0A1F4T485-F1
#
_cell.length_a   1.000
_cell.length_b   1.000
_cell.length_c   1.000
_cell.angle_alpha   90.00
_cell.angle_beta   90.00
_cell.angle_gamma   90.00
#
_symmetry.space_group_name_H-M   'P 1'
#
loop_
_entity.id
_entity.type
_entity.pdbx_description
1 polymer ?
#
loop_
_entity_poly.entity_id
_entity_poly.type
_entity_poly.pdbx_seq_one_letter_code
_entity_poly.pdbx_strand_id
1 'polypeptide(L)' 'MDITELEFSFECLRRRVLARIKDANERWRETWEKSRGNIWAEEELVALKLEIQLREKEAIAELGRLKLKIERQKKCCLD' A
#
# COMPACT_ATOMS: atom_id res chain seq x y z
N MET A 1 -9.99 -15.68 16.44
CA MET A 1 -9.45 -14.31 16.31
C MET A 1 -10.57 -13.37 16.68
N ASP A 2 -10.39 -12.59 17.74
CA ASP A 2 -11.40 -11.64 18.20
C ASP A 2 -11.38 -10.33 17.37
N ILE A 3 -12.38 -9.46 17.57
CA ILE A 3 -12.50 -8.20 16.83
C ILE A 3 -11.31 -7.26 17.10
N THR A 4 -10.79 -7.24 18.32
CA THR A 4 -9.64 -6.41 18.73
C THR A 4 -8.37 -6.86 18.01
N GLU A 5 -8.13 -8.17 17.90
CA GLU A 5 -6.99 -8.74 17.16
C GLU A 5 -7.05 -8.40 15.66
N LEU A 6 -8.25 -8.37 15.08
CA LEU A 6 -8.43 -7.95 13.68
C LEU A 6 -8.22 -6.45 13.48
N GLU A 7 -8.71 -5.61 14.38
CA GLU A 7 -8.49 -4.16 14.34
C GLU A 7 -7.01 -3.81 14.50
N PHE A 8 -6.32 -4.49 15.41
CA PHE A 8 -4.87 -4.37 15.57
C PHE A 8 -4.13 -4.78 14.29
N SER A 9 -4.49 -5.95 13.73
CA SER A 9 -3.90 -6.43 12.47
C SER A 9 -4.13 -5.47 11.31
N PHE A 10 -5.32 -4.88 11.22
CA PHE A 10 -5.66 -3.87 10.21
C PHE A 10 -4.78 -2.62 10.36
N GLU A 11 -4.65 -2.06 11.57
CA GLU A 11 -3.80 -0.88 11.79
C GLU A 11 -2.32 -1.16 11.52
N CYS A 12 -1.81 -2.32 11.94
CA CYS A 12 -0.44 -2.74 11.62
C CYS A 12 -0.21 -2.86 10.10
N LEU A 13 -1.13 -3.49 9.38
CA LEU A 13 -1.05 -3.61 7.93
C LEU A 13 -1.14 -2.23 7.27
N ARG A 14 -2.05 -1.38 7.72
CA ARG A 14 -2.25 -0.02 7.21
C ARG A 14 -0.96 0.81 7.31
N ARG A 15 -0.32 0.81 8.47
CA ARG A 15 0.94 1.53 8.70
C ARG A 15 2.07 0.99 7.81
N ARG A 16 2.21 -0.33 7.70
CA ARG A 16 3.24 -0.96 6.86
C ARG A 16 3.06 -0.62 5.38
N VAL A 17 1.82 -0.66 4.91
CA VAL A 17 1.48 -0.32 3.52
C VAL A 17 1.82 1.15 3.24
N LEU A 18 1.35 2.08 4.08
CA LEU A 18 1.63 3.50 3.93
C LEU A 18 3.13 3.83 3.97
N ALA A 19 3.89 3.17 4.85
CA ALA A 19 5.34 3.34 4.93
C ALA A 19 6.04 2.87 3.64
N ARG A 20 5.72 1.67 3.14
CA ARG A 20 6.33 1.14 1.91
C ARG A 20 6.03 2.01 0.69
N ILE A 21 4.81 2.53 0.63
CA ILE A 21 4.36 3.47 -0.41
C ILE A 21 5.19 4.75 -0.36
N LYS A 22 5.34 5.33 0.83
CA LYS A 22 6.13 6.54 1.02
C LYS A 22 7.58 6.32 0.59
N ASP A 23 8.21 5.25 1.07
CA ASP A 23 9.60 4.92 0.75
C ASP A 23 9.83 4.67 -0.74
N ALA A 24 8.86 4.07 -1.42
CA ALA A 24 8.97 3.79 -2.85
C ALA A 24 8.81 5.07 -3.68
N ASN A 25 7.88 5.94 -3.31
CA ASN A 25 7.73 7.27 -3.93
C ASN A 25 8.96 8.16 -3.72
N GLU A 26 9.60 8.08 -2.55
CA GLU A 26 10.83 8.82 -2.24
C GLU A 26 12.00 8.33 -3.10
N ARG A 27 12.21 7.01 -3.17
CA ARG A 27 13.20 6.40 -4.08
C ARG A 27 12.96 6.76 -5.54
N TRP A 28 11.70 6.71 -5.99
CA TRP A 28 11.35 7.11 -7.35
C TRP A 28 11.74 8.56 -7.63
N ARG A 29 11.48 9.48 -6.68
CA ARG A 29 11.84 10.89 -6.80
C ARG A 29 13.35 11.08 -6.90
N GLU A 30 14.13 10.43 -6.04
CA GLU A 30 15.59 10.50 -6.09
C GLU A 30 16.16 9.97 -7.41
N THR A 31 15.63 8.84 -7.89
CA THR A 31 16.04 8.29 -9.18
C THR A 31 15.65 9.23 -10.32
N TRP A 32 14.47 9.84 -10.28
CA TRP A 32 14.03 10.83 -11.28
C TRP A 32 14.98 12.03 -11.38
N GLU A 33 15.40 12.58 -10.25
CA GLU A 33 16.35 13.69 -10.22
C GLU A 33 17.71 13.32 -10.82
N LYS A 34 18.20 12.09 -10.57
CA LYS A 34 19.48 11.59 -11.10
C LYS A 34 19.44 11.23 -12.59
N SER A 35 18.27 10.89 -13.10
CA SER A 35 18.06 10.36 -14.46
C SER A 35 17.74 11.44 -15.49
N ARG A 36 17.56 12.68 -15.05
CA ARG A 36 16.98 13.75 -15.86
C ARG A 36 17.84 14.03 -17.10
N GLY A 37 17.25 13.87 -18.29
CA GLY A 37 17.95 14.06 -19.57
C GLY A 37 18.61 12.80 -20.15
N ASN A 38 18.41 11.63 -19.51
CA ASN A 38 18.77 10.32 -20.05
C ASN A 38 17.50 9.52 -20.37
N ILE A 39 17.15 9.42 -21.65
CA ILE A 39 15.92 8.75 -22.14
C ILE A 39 15.77 7.32 -21.63
N TRP A 40 16.86 6.54 -21.58
CA TRP A 40 16.80 5.15 -21.10
C TRP A 40 16.50 5.06 -19.60
N ALA A 41 17.06 5.99 -18.81
CA ALA A 41 16.75 6.07 -17.39
C ALA A 41 15.32 6.56 -17.13
N GLU A 42 14.74 7.36 -18.05
CA GLU A 42 13.34 7.79 -17.98
C GLU A 42 12.34 6.64 -18.20
N GLU A 43 12.63 5.71 -19.11
CA GLU A 43 11.79 4.50 -19.32
C GLU A 43 11.79 3.58 -18.10
N GLU A 44 12.96 3.31 -17.51
CA GLU A 44 13.10 2.54 -16.28
C GLU A 44 12.35 3.20 -15.10
N LEU A 45 12.38 4.53 -15.03
CA LEU A 45 11.64 5.31 -14.04
C LEU A 45 10.13 5.20 -14.18
N VAL A 46 9.61 5.15 -15.42
CA VAL A 46 8.19 4.93 -15.66
C VAL A 46 7.78 3.53 -15.23
N ALA A 47 8.58 2.50 -15.55
CA ALA A 47 8.33 1.13 -15.12
C ALA A 47 8.31 1.00 -13.59
N LEU A 48 9.28 1.58 -12.90
CA LEU A 48 9.33 1.63 -11.44
C LEU A 48 8.09 2.32 -10.85
N LYS A 49 7.64 3.44 -11.44
CA LYS A 49 6.44 4.14 -10.97
C LYS A 49 5.18 3.28 -11.12
N LEU A 50 5.03 2.59 -12.24
CA LEU A 50 3.88 1.72 -12.49
C LEU A 50 3.87 0.54 -11.50
N GLU A 51 5.03 -0.05 -11.21
CA GLU A 51 5.15 -1.11 -10.20
C GLU A 51 4.74 -0.63 -8.81
N ILE A 52 5.17 0.57 -8.40
CA ILE A 52 4.77 1.18 -7.13
C ILE A 52 3.26 1.35 -7.06
N GLN A 53 2.65 1.90 -8.13
CA GLN A 53 1.21 2.11 -8.20
C GLN A 53 0.41 0.80 -8.20
N LEU A 54 0.94 -0.26 -8.81
CA LEU A 54 0.30 -1.58 -8.77
C LEU A 54 0.29 -2.13 -7.33
N ARG A 55 1.44 -2.12 -6.66
CA ARG A 55 1.56 -2.59 -5.27
C ARG A 55 0.73 -1.75 -4.29
N GLU A 56 0.60 -0.44 -4.54
CA GLU A 56 -0.33 0.44 -3.82
C GLU A 56 -1.77 -0.07 -3.91
N LYS A 57 -2.25 -0.32 -5.14
CA LYS A 57 -3.62 -0.78 -5.38
C LYS A 57 -3.90 -2.12 -4.73
N GLU A 58 -2.98 -3.08 -4.83
CA GLU A 58 -3.11 -4.40 -4.21
C GLU A 58 -3.24 -4.30 -2.68
N ALA A 59 -2.40 -3.47 -2.07
CA ALA A 59 -2.39 -3.28 -0.63
C ALA A 59 -3.66 -2.57 -0.10
N ILE A 60 -4.16 -1.58 -0.85
CA ILE A 60 -5.45 -0.91 -0.54
C ILE A 60 -6.60 -1.91 -0.65
N ALA A 61 -6.61 -2.75 -1.67
CA ALA A 61 -7.63 -3.79 -1.83
C ALA A 61 -7.61 -4.80 -0.67
N GLU A 62 -6.43 -5.17 -0.19
CA GLU A 62 -6.27 -6.06 0.95
C GLU A 62 -6.77 -5.43 2.27
N LEU A 63 -6.45 -4.15 2.50
CA LEU A 63 -7.03 -3.38 3.61
C LEU A 63 -8.56 -3.33 3.53
N GLY A 64 -9.11 -3.10 2.34
CA GLY A 64 -10.56 -3.12 2.11
C GLY A 64 -11.20 -4.47 2.50
N ARG A 65 -10.57 -5.59 2.12
CA ARG A 65 -11.03 -6.95 2.49
C ARG A 65 -11.02 -7.17 4.01
N LEU A 66 -9.96 -6.75 4.70
CA LEU A 66 -9.86 -6.84 6.16
C LEU A 66 -10.91 -5.97 6.86
N LYS A 67 -11.14 -4.75 6.38
CA LYS A 67 -12.16 -3.85 6.92
C LYS A 67 -13.56 -4.45 6.80
N LEU A 68 -13.92 -4.99 5.63
CA LEU A 68 -15.19 -5.69 5.42
C LEU A 68 -15.35 -6.89 6.36
N LYS A 69 -14.26 -7.62 6.64
CA LYS A 69 -14.28 -8.75 7.58
C LYS A 69 -14.57 -8.28 9.02
N ILE A 70 -13.94 -7.18 9.46
CA ILE A 70 -14.21 -6.56 10.77
C ILE A 70 -15.67 -6.11 10.86
N GLU A 71 -16.17 -5.41 9.85
CA GLU A 71 -17.55 -4.91 9.81
C GLU A 71 -18.58 -6.06 9.88
N ARG A 72 -18.33 -7.17 9.19
CA ARG A 72 -19.17 -8.37 9.25
C ARG A 72 -19.17 -8.99 10.65
N GLN A 73 -18.00 -9.15 11.27
CA GLN A 73 -17.92 -9.73 12.61
C GLN A 73 -18.57 -8.85 13.68
N LYS A 74 -18.42 -7.51 13.58
CA LYS A 74 -19.12 -6.59 14.48
C LYS A 74 -20.63 -6.73 14.42
N LYS A 75 -21.20 -6.92 13.22
CA LYS A 75 -22.64 -7.18 13.05
C LYS A 75 -23.06 -8.51 13.68
N CYS A 76 -22.33 -9.59 13.42
CA CYS A 76 -22.65 -10.91 13.99
C CYS A 76 -22.50 -11.00 15.53
N CYS A 77 -21.80 -10.06 16.18
CA CYS A 77 -21.69 -9.99 17.64
C CYS A 77 -22.72 -9.05 18.29
N LEU A 78 -23.57 -8.39 17.50
CA LEU A 78 -24.65 -7.50 17.96
C LEU A 78 -26.05 -8.09 17.74
N ASP A 79 -26.14 -9.25 17.08
CA ASP A 79 -27.34 -10.09 16.91
C ASP A 79 -27.27 -11.29 17.87
#